data_AF-A0A6P1FTR7-F1
#
_entry.id   AF-A0A6P1FTR7-F1
#
_cell.length_a   1.000
_cell.length_b   1.000
_cell.length_c   1.000
_cell.angle_alpha   90.00
_cell.angle_beta   90.00
_cell.angle_gamma   90.00
#
_symmetry.space_group_name_H-M   'P 1'
#
loop_
_entity.id
_entity.type
_entity.pdbx_description
1 polymer ?
#
loop_
_entity_poly.entity_id
_entity_poly.type
_entity_poly.pdbx_seq_one_letter_code
_entity_poly.pdbx_strand_id
1 'polypeptide(L)'
;MRKILIVCGAGASSTFLAHRLRAGAKERGMDAEFRSETLTGLDHSLPEADVLLVGPHLESQFDGLRHRAELVGAAAALLPPDVFGAHGADAVLETLPVLFAARAVVAGADGDSSTRPVRPGEPDSGHH
;
A
#
# COMPACT_ATOMS: atom_id res chain seq x y z
N MET A 1 -12.06 -2.36 3.90
CA MET A 1 -11.23 -1.23 4.37
C MET A 1 -9.89 -1.29 3.71
N ARG A 2 -9.57 -0.28 2.88
CA ARG A 2 -8.27 -0.16 2.21
C ARG A 2 -7.34 0.67 3.07
N LYS A 3 -6.14 0.19 3.36
CA LYS A 3 -5.09 0.84 4.14
C LYS A 3 -4.16 1.63 3.23
N ILE A 4 -4.09 2.93 3.45
CA ILE A 4 -3.23 3.87 2.72
C ILE A 4 -2.17 4.38 3.69
N LEU A 5 -0.91 4.09 3.38
CA LEU A 5 0.25 4.59 4.11
C LEU A 5 0.80 5.86 3.46
N ILE A 6 1.14 6.86 4.26
CA ILE A 6 1.70 8.13 3.81
C ILE A 6 3.07 8.33 4.48
N VAL A 7 4.12 8.48 3.69
CA VAL A 7 5.49 8.68 4.18
C VAL A 7 6.06 10.00 3.64
N CYS A 8 6.38 10.93 4.53
CA CYS A 8 6.91 12.26 4.16
C CYS A 8 8.10 12.72 5.02
N GLY A 9 8.81 11.79 5.67
CA GLY A 9 10.08 12.06 6.36
C GLY A 9 10.01 12.69 7.76
N ALA A 10 8.96 13.45 8.12
CA ALA A 10 8.92 14.16 9.41
C ALA A 10 7.64 14.00 10.27
N GLY A 11 6.64 13.23 9.82
CA GLY A 11 5.45 12.87 10.61
C GLY A 11 4.41 13.99 10.82
N ALA A 12 4.80 15.23 11.10
CA ALA A 12 3.87 16.31 11.45
C ALA A 12 2.93 16.71 10.29
N SER A 13 3.46 17.03 9.11
CA SER A 13 2.63 17.42 7.95
C SER A 13 1.80 16.26 7.38
N SER A 14 2.25 15.01 7.56
CA SER A 14 1.56 13.82 7.07
C SER A 14 0.25 13.53 7.81
N THR A 15 0.20 13.80 9.12
CA THR A 15 -1.00 13.58 9.95
C THR A 15 -2.13 14.53 9.55
N PHE A 16 -1.82 15.80 9.24
CA PHE A 16 -2.80 16.77 8.76
C PHE A 16 -3.39 16.35 7.40
N LEU A 17 -2.54 15.89 6.48
CA LEU A 17 -2.99 15.38 5.19
C LEU A 17 -3.87 14.13 5.37
N ALA A 18 -3.44 13.16 6.19
CA ALA A 18 -4.22 11.95 6.49
C ALA A 18 -5.62 12.28 7.05
N HIS A 19 -5.72 13.29 7.92
CA HIS A 19 -7.00 13.73 8.46
C HIS A 19 -7.91 14.35 7.40
N ARG A 20 -7.38 15.20 6.51
CA ARG A 20 -8.14 15.77 5.38
C ARG A 20 -8.60 14.71 4.40
N LEU A 21 -7.71 13.79 4.04
CA LEU A 21 -8.04 12.66 3.17
C LEU A 21 -9.14 11.79 3.77
N ARG A 22 -9.07 11.52 5.07
CA ARG A 22 -10.14 10.78 5.78
C ARG A 22 -11.48 11.50 5.70
N ALA A 23 -11.49 12.83 5.85
CA ALA A 23 -12.70 13.62 5.73
C ALA A 23 -13.29 13.52 4.31
N GLY A 24 -12.50 13.80 3.27
CA GLY A 24 -12.97 13.74 1.88
C GLY A 24 -13.33 12.31 1.42
N ALA A 25 -12.62 11.28 1.89
CA ALA A 25 -12.99 9.89 1.65
C ALA A 25 -14.36 9.56 2.26
N LYS A 26 -14.62 10.03 3.48
CA LYS A 26 -15.91 9.85 4.15
C LYS A 26 -17.03 10.57 3.41
N GLU A 27 -16.78 11.77 2.90
CA GLU A 27 -17.73 12.52 2.06
C GLU A 27 -18.06 11.80 0.75
N ARG A 28 -17.08 11.13 0.15
CA ARG A 28 -17.26 10.30 -1.06
C ARG A 28 -17.75 8.87 -0.77
N GLY A 29 -17.98 8.49 0.50
CA GLY A 29 -18.40 7.14 0.88
C GLY A 29 -17.35 6.06 0.63
N MET A 30 -16.06 6.42 0.62
CA MET A 30 -14.94 5.51 0.38
C MET A 30 -14.43 4.89 1.68
N ASP A 31 -14.36 3.56 1.71
CA ASP A 31 -13.89 2.78 2.86
C ASP A 31 -12.34 2.68 2.87
N ALA A 32 -11.71 3.80 3.22
CA ALA A 32 -10.26 4.05 3.15
C ALA A 32 -9.69 4.54 4.49
N GLU A 33 -8.64 3.90 4.97
CA GLU A 33 -7.92 4.24 6.20
C GLU A 33 -6.56 4.86 5.87
N PHE A 34 -6.35 6.12 6.26
CA PHE A 34 -5.08 6.81 6.06
C PHE A 34 -4.24 6.76 7.34
N ARG A 35 -2.98 6.31 7.21
CA ARG A 35 -1.98 6.28 8.28
C ARG A 35 -0.68 6.94 7.82
N SER A 36 -0.09 7.75 8.69
CA SER A 36 1.23 8.32 8.46
C SER A 36 2.28 7.44 9.13
N GLU A 37 3.36 7.14 8.41
CA GLU A 37 4.46 6.33 8.96
C GLU A 37 5.82 6.93 8.55
N THR A 38 6.88 6.53 9.24
CA THR A 38 8.26 6.89 8.91
C THR A 38 8.88 5.91 7.91
N LEU A 39 9.98 6.28 7.23
CA LEU A 39 10.70 5.36 6.34
C LEU A 39 11.15 4.07 7.05
N THR A 40 11.53 4.18 8.33
CA THR A 40 11.97 3.04 9.14
C THR A 40 10.81 2.13 9.53
N GLY A 41 9.66 2.69 9.91
CA GLY A 41 8.46 1.92 10.25
C GLY A 41 7.69 1.41 9.02
N LEU A 42 7.95 2.01 7.86
CA LEU A 42 7.30 1.66 6.61
C LEU A 42 7.54 0.20 6.25
N ASP A 43 8.76 -0.31 6.37
CA ASP A 43 9.10 -1.69 5.97
C ASP A 43 8.24 -2.73 6.71
N HIS A 44 7.86 -2.43 7.97
CA HIS A 44 6.99 -3.29 8.75
C HIS A 44 5.50 -3.13 8.40
N SER A 45 5.07 -1.91 8.06
CA SER A 45 3.66 -1.59 7.80
C SER A 45 3.24 -1.74 6.34
N LEU A 46 4.18 -1.64 5.41
CA LEU A 46 4.01 -1.78 3.96
C LEU A 46 3.32 -3.09 3.54
N PRO A 47 3.68 -4.28 4.07
CA PRO A 47 2.99 -5.52 3.71
C PRO A 47 1.51 -5.54 4.14
N GLU A 48 1.13 -4.73 5.12
CA GLU A 48 -0.28 -4.58 5.51
C GLU A 48 -1.01 -3.50 4.71
N ALA A 49 -0.29 -2.70 3.93
CA ALA A 49 -0.86 -1.56 3.22
C ALA A 49 -1.28 -1.93 1.79
N ASP A 50 -2.39 -1.35 1.36
CA ASP A 50 -2.87 -1.48 0.01
C ASP A 50 -2.19 -0.45 -0.91
N VAL A 51 -1.96 0.76 -0.40
CA VAL A 51 -1.36 1.86 -1.18
C VAL A 51 -0.31 2.58 -0.34
N LEU A 52 0.85 2.81 -0.95
CA LEU A 52 1.92 3.65 -0.42
C LEU A 52 1.94 5.00 -1.14
N LEU A 53 1.69 6.07 -0.39
CA LEU A 53 1.85 7.44 -0.84
C LEU A 53 3.17 8.00 -0.33
N VAL A 54 4.04 8.35 -1.27
CA VAL A 54 5.37 8.89 -0.99
C VAL A 54 5.34 10.39 -1.17
N GLY A 55 5.75 11.14 -0.16
CA GLY A 55 5.84 12.59 -0.25
C GLY A 55 6.88 13.06 -1.27
N PRO A 56 6.73 14.27 -1.83
CA PRO A 56 7.63 14.84 -2.84
C PRO A 56 9.08 14.94 -2.34
N HIS A 57 9.29 15.11 -1.03
CA HIS A 57 10.61 15.13 -0.40
C HIS A 57 11.41 13.82 -0.56
N LEU A 58 10.72 12.73 -0.93
CA LEU A 58 11.30 11.40 -1.07
C LEU A 58 11.26 10.91 -2.52
N GLU A 59 11.04 11.80 -3.49
CA GLU A 59 11.10 11.49 -4.92
C GLU A 59 12.40 10.74 -5.30
N SER A 60 13.55 11.17 -4.78
CA SER A 60 14.83 10.51 -5.07
C SER A 60 14.91 9.07 -4.55
N GLN A 61 14.10 8.71 -3.54
CA GLN A 61 14.01 7.36 -2.97
C GLN A 61 12.75 6.61 -3.46
N PHE A 62 11.90 7.26 -4.24
CA PHE A 62 10.62 6.72 -4.70
C PHE A 62 10.81 5.45 -5.51
N ASP A 63 11.82 5.38 -6.37
CA ASP A 63 12.09 4.20 -7.19
C ASP A 63 12.34 2.95 -6.33
N GLY A 64 13.16 3.07 -5.28
CA GLY A 64 13.42 1.98 -4.35
C GLY A 64 12.21 1.63 -3.49
N LEU A 65 11.42 2.62 -3.06
CA LEU A 65 10.18 2.40 -2.30
C LEU A 65 9.10 1.73 -3.14
N ARG A 66 8.98 2.13 -4.40
CA ARG A 66 8.07 1.56 -5.38
C ARG A 66 8.40 0.09 -5.62
N HIS A 67 9.68 -0.23 -5.84
CA HIS A 67 10.11 -1.62 -5.99
C HIS A 67 9.73 -2.47 -4.77
N ARG A 68 9.94 -1.95 -3.55
CA ARG A 68 9.52 -2.66 -2.32
C ARG A 68 8.01 -2.84 -2.21
N ALA A 69 7.24 -1.83 -2.60
CA ALA A 69 5.78 -1.93 -2.63
C ALA A 69 5.33 -2.98 -3.63
N GLU A 70 5.92 -3.02 -4.82
CA GLU A 70 5.66 -4.04 -5.84
C GLU A 70 5.95 -5.46 -5.32
N LEU A 71 7.03 -5.65 -4.54
CA LEU A 71 7.38 -6.96 -3.95
C LEU A 71 6.34 -7.50 -2.95
N VAL A 72 5.55 -6.62 -2.31
CA VAL A 72 4.48 -7.03 -1.39
C VAL A 72 3.09 -6.92 -2.03
N GLY A 73 3.02 -6.58 -3.33
CA GLY A 73 1.76 -6.35 -4.02
C GLY A 73 1.03 -5.08 -3.58
N ALA A 74 1.74 -4.06 -3.10
CA ALA A 74 1.22 -2.74 -2.78
C ALA A 74 1.44 -1.76 -3.95
N ALA A 75 0.49 -0.85 -4.20
CA ALA A 75 0.68 0.20 -5.21
C ALA A 75 1.41 1.40 -4.58
N ALA A 76 2.48 1.88 -5.22
CA ALA A 76 3.17 3.10 -4.79
C ALA A 76 2.88 4.27 -5.72
N ALA A 77 2.62 5.45 -5.14
CA ALA A 77 2.42 6.68 -5.87
C ALA A 77 3.20 7.85 -5.24
N LEU A 78 3.82 8.66 -6.08
CA LEU A 78 4.48 9.89 -5.67
C LEU A 78 3.45 11.01 -5.58
N LEU A 79 3.42 11.68 -4.42
CA LEU A 79 2.57 12.82 -4.20
C LEU A 79 3.18 14.09 -4.82
N PRO A 80 2.36 14.94 -5.48
CA PRO A 80 2.84 16.20 -6.01
C PRO A 80 3.27 17.15 -4.88
N PRO A 81 4.17 18.12 -5.16
CA PRO A 81 4.59 19.12 -4.18
C PRO A 81 3.44 19.92 -3.57
N ASP A 82 2.33 20.07 -4.31
CA ASP A 82 1.13 20.81 -3.88
C ASP A 82 0.17 19.98 -2.99
N VAL A 83 0.53 18.75 -2.63
CA VAL A 83 -0.37 17.86 -1.86
C VAL A 83 -0.81 18.43 -0.50
N PHE A 84 -0.01 19.33 0.09
CA PHE A 84 -0.34 20.00 1.34
C PHE A 84 -1.31 21.19 1.19
N GLY A 85 -1.60 21.58 -0.05
CA GLY A 85 -2.55 22.64 -0.39
C GLY A 85 -4.02 22.28 -0.11
N ALA A 86 -4.91 23.23 -0.37
CA ALA A 86 -6.35 23.03 -0.22
C ALA A 86 -6.91 21.96 -1.18
N HIS A 87 -6.34 21.85 -2.38
CA HIS A 87 -6.78 20.93 -3.43
C HIS A 87 -5.97 19.62 -3.47
N GLY A 88 -4.86 19.55 -2.72
CA GLY A 88 -3.97 18.39 -2.73
C GLY A 88 -4.64 17.12 -2.22
N ALA A 89 -5.49 17.23 -1.19
CA ALA A 89 -6.25 16.09 -0.68
C ALA A 89 -7.25 15.54 -1.72
N ASP A 90 -7.90 16.42 -2.49
CA ASP A 90 -8.85 16.02 -3.52
C ASP A 90 -8.17 15.28 -4.66
N ALA A 91 -7.03 15.80 -5.14
CA ALA A 91 -6.22 15.15 -6.18
C ALA A 91 -5.75 13.74 -5.78
N VAL A 92 -5.41 13.53 -4.49
CA VAL A 92 -5.08 12.21 -3.98
C VAL A 92 -6.31 11.30 -3.97
N LEU A 93 -7.46 11.79 -3.48
CA LEU A 93 -8.71 11.02 -3.46
C LEU A 93 -9.16 10.59 -4.86
N GLU A 94 -8.93 11.42 -5.88
CA GLU A 94 -9.23 11.12 -7.29
C GLU A 94 -8.33 10.00 -7.85
N THR A 95 -7.07 9.92 -7.38
CA THR A 95 -6.11 8.91 -7.84
C THR A 95 -6.25 7.58 -7.09
N LEU A 96 -6.82 7.57 -5.87
CA LEU A 96 -7.00 6.35 -5.08
C LEU A 96 -7.71 5.20 -5.82
N PRO A 97 -8.85 5.39 -6.51
CA PRO A 97 -9.52 4.31 -7.25
C PRO A 97 -8.62 3.68 -8.33
N VAL A 98 -7.82 4.50 -9.01
CA VAL A 98 -6.87 4.06 -10.04
C VAL A 98 -5.76 3.23 -9.40
N LEU A 99 -5.22 3.67 -8.26
CA LEU A 99 -4.19 2.93 -7.52
C LEU A 99 -4.71 1.59 -6.97
N PHE A 100 -5.95 1.57 -6.48
CA PHE A 100 -6.59 0.33 -6.03
C PHE A 100 -6.82 -0.65 -7.18
N ALA A 101 -7.17 -0.17 -8.36
CA ALA A 101 -7.29 -0.98 -9.56
C ALA A 101 -5.92 -1.49 -10.04
N ALA A 102 -4.89 -0.62 -10.07
CA ALA A 102 -3.53 -0.97 -10.46
C ALA A 102 -2.93 -2.07 -9.57
N ARG A 103 -3.20 -2.00 -8.25
CA ARG A 103 -2.81 -3.05 -7.32
C ARG A 103 -3.47 -4.39 -7.60
N ALA A 104 -4.75 -4.41 -7.96
CA ALA A 104 -5.44 -5.66 -8.29
C ALA A 104 -4.75 -6.40 -9.47
N VAL A 105 -4.09 -5.65 -10.37
CA VAL A 105 -3.31 -6.22 -11.48
C VAL A 105 -1.98 -6.82 -10.99
N VAL A 106 -1.31 -6.17 -10.04
CA VAL A 106 -0.05 -6.67 -9.45
C VAL A 106 -0.32 -7.88 -8.55
N ALA A 107 -1.36 -7.84 -7.72
CA ALA A 107 -1.79 -8.98 -6.90
C ALA A 107 -2.30 -10.17 -7.74
N GLY A 108 -2.66 -9.93 -9.01
CA GLY A 108 -3.03 -10.98 -9.97
C GLY A 108 -1.84 -11.72 -10.59
N ALA A 109 -0.59 -11.28 -10.34
CA ALA A 109 0.61 -11.96 -10.83
C ALA A 109 1.11 -13.07 -9.90
N ASP A 110 0.74 -13.04 -8.61
CA ASP A 110 1.05 -14.09 -7.61
C ASP A 110 -0.19 -14.96 -7.35
N GLY A 111 -0.79 -15.44 -8.44
CA GLY A 111 -1.98 -16.27 -8.47
C GLY A 111 -1.74 -17.73 -8.86
N ASP A 112 -0.55 -18.28 -8.65
CA ASP A 112 -0.36 -19.74 -8.56
C ASP A 112 0.78 -20.08 -7.59
N SER A 113 0.42 -20.28 -6.33
CA SER A 113 1.16 -21.18 -5.44
C SER A 113 0.18 -21.78 -4.44
N SER A 114 -0.87 -22.41 -4.98
CA SER A 114 -1.60 -23.44 -4.25
C SER A 114 -0.84 -24.77 -4.35
N THR A 115 0.34 -24.85 -3.74
CA THR A 115 0.88 -26.15 -3.31
C THR A 115 1.51 -26.04 -1.92
N ARG A 116 0.68 -26.24 -0.90
CA ARG A 116 1.10 -26.84 0.38
C ARG A 116 -0.14 -27.25 1.19
N PRO A 117 -0.03 -28.11 2.20
CA PRO A 117 0.68 -29.40 2.33
C PRO A 117 -0.31 -30.50 2.81
N VAL A 118 -0.01 -31.80 2.64
CA VAL A 118 -0.28 -32.86 3.66
C VAL A 118 0.15 -34.23 3.13
N ARG A 119 1.07 -34.89 3.84
CA ARG A 119 1.26 -36.34 3.78
C ARG A 119 0.11 -37.01 4.54
N PRO A 120 -0.50 -38.05 3.97
CA PRO A 120 -0.69 -39.26 4.79
C PRO A 120 -0.55 -40.56 3.98
N GLY A 121 0.02 -41.57 4.64
CA GLY A 121 -0.23 -42.97 4.29
C GLY A 121 0.93 -43.70 3.63
N GLU A 122 1.87 -44.15 4.46
CA GLU A 122 2.46 -45.46 4.23
C GLU A 122 1.33 -46.49 4.45
N PRO A 123 1.05 -47.34 3.46
CA PRO A 123 1.10 -48.76 3.78
C PRO A 123 1.66 -49.63 2.65
N ASP A 124 2.43 -50.61 3.10
CA ASP A 124 2.55 -51.96 2.56
C ASP A 124 3.24 -52.18 1.20
N SER A 125 4.43 -52.80 1.27
CA SER A 125 4.73 -53.98 0.45
C SER A 125 5.90 -54.72 1.09
N GLY A 126 5.62 -55.92 1.58
CA GLY A 126 6.62 -56.80 2.18
C GLY A 126 7.69 -57.28 1.20
N HIS A 127 8.79 -57.75 1.78
CA HIS A 127 9.64 -58.74 1.16
C HIS A 127 10.22 -59.66 2.25
N HIS A 128 9.81 -60.93 2.13
CA HIS A 128 10.48 -62.19 2.48
C HIS A 128 11.69 -62.20 3.42
#